data_AF-A0AAP0M531-F1
#
_entry.id   AF-A0AAP0M531-F1
#
_cell.length_a   1.000
_cell.length_b   1.000
_cell.length_c   1.000
_cell.angle_alpha   90.00
_cell.angle_beta   90.00
_cell.angle_gamma   90.00
#
_symmetry.space_group_name_H-M   'P 1'
#
loop_
_entity.id
_entity.type
_entity.pdbx_description
1 polymer ?
#
loop_
_entity_poly.entity_id
_entity_poly.type
_entity_poly.pdbx_seq_one_letter_code
_entity_poly.pdbx_strand_id
1 'polypeptide(L)'
;MKKSNEASCYNRVSQQGIKVQLEIIKTEAQGWGVRSLNSIPSGSFICEYAGELLEEKEAERRTSNDEYLFDVGNNYNDVEYGNVGRFVNHSCSPNLYAQNVLYDHEDKRMPHIMLFAAENIPPLQELTYHYNYVIDQVYDSSGNIKKKSCFCGSSECTGRLY
;
A
#
# COMPACT_ATOMS: atom_id res chain seq x y z
N MET A 1 -18.42 11.01 31.73
CA MET A 1 -17.60 11.45 30.58
C MET A 1 -18.55 11.80 29.44
N LYS A 2 -18.44 13.01 28.86
CA LYS A 2 -19.30 13.46 27.76
C LYS A 2 -18.99 12.61 26.52
N LYS A 3 -19.99 11.93 25.94
CA LYS A 3 -19.87 11.32 24.62
C LYS A 3 -19.63 12.45 23.63
N SER A 4 -18.43 12.54 23.08
CA SER A 4 -18.15 13.43 21.96
C SER A 4 -19.04 13.02 20.79
N ASN A 5 -19.50 14.00 20.00
CA ASN A 5 -20.24 13.74 18.77
C ASN A 5 -19.40 12.80 17.90
N GLU A 6 -19.92 11.60 17.61
CA GLU A 6 -19.13 10.48 17.09
C GLU A 6 -18.50 10.77 15.72
N ALA A 7 -19.09 11.67 14.94
CA ALA A 7 -18.58 12.08 13.62
C ALA A 7 -17.49 13.18 13.67
N SER A 8 -17.35 13.92 14.77
CA SER A 8 -16.44 15.08 14.87
C SER A 8 -15.26 14.84 15.83
N CYS A 9 -15.00 13.59 16.21
CA CYS A 9 -13.87 13.25 17.06
C CYS A 9 -12.56 13.42 16.28
N TYR A 10 -11.62 14.20 16.82
CA TYR A 10 -10.30 14.42 16.20
C TYR A 10 -9.49 13.12 16.01
N ASN A 11 -9.77 12.07 16.77
CA ASN A 11 -9.10 10.77 16.64
C ASN A 11 -9.82 9.79 15.70
N ARG A 12 -10.83 10.25 14.94
CA ARG A 12 -11.60 9.44 13.98
C ARG A 12 -11.34 9.96 12.58
N VAL A 13 -10.15 9.71 12.03
CA VAL A 13 -9.72 10.21 10.72
C VAL A 13 -9.83 9.13 9.63
N SER A 14 -8.97 8.11 9.66
CA SER A 14 -8.90 7.07 8.62
C SER A 14 -10.18 6.25 8.48
N GLN A 15 -10.88 6.00 9.60
CA GLN A 15 -12.18 5.34 9.63
C GLN A 15 -13.31 6.11 8.91
N GLN A 16 -13.10 7.36 8.50
CA GLN A 16 -14.07 8.12 7.71
C GLN A 16 -13.98 7.86 6.20
N GLY A 17 -13.05 6.99 5.79
CA GLY A 17 -12.81 6.62 4.40
C GLY A 17 -12.11 7.71 3.58
N ILE A 18 -11.96 7.45 2.29
CA ILE A 18 -11.20 8.28 1.35
C ILE A 18 -11.89 9.64 1.16
N LYS A 19 -11.12 10.73 1.32
CA LYS A 19 -11.56 12.12 1.05
C LYS A 19 -10.81 12.76 -0.12
N VAL A 20 -9.69 12.18 -0.52
CA VAL A 20 -8.86 12.64 -1.64
C VAL A 20 -9.42 12.10 -2.95
N GLN A 21 -9.42 12.91 -4.00
CA GLN A 21 -9.80 12.47 -5.33
C GLN A 21 -8.66 11.70 -5.99
N LEU A 22 -8.77 10.38 -6.01
CA LEU A 22 -7.77 9.47 -6.56
C LEU A 22 -8.10 9.07 -8.00
N GLU A 23 -7.06 8.88 -8.80
CA GLU A 23 -7.13 8.40 -10.18
C GLU A 23 -6.13 7.25 -10.36
N ILE A 24 -6.58 6.15 -10.97
CA ILE A 24 -5.72 5.06 -11.39
C ILE A 24 -5.17 5.38 -12.78
N ILE A 25 -3.86 5.31 -12.94
CA ILE A 25 -3.15 5.66 -14.17
C ILE A 25 -2.33 4.49 -14.69
N LYS A 26 -2.09 4.45 -16.00
CA LYS A 26 -1.08 3.57 -16.59
C LYS A 26 0.28 4.27 -16.53
N THR A 27 1.25 3.64 -15.88
CA THR A 27 2.65 4.10 -15.81
C THR A 27 3.46 3.48 -16.94
N GLU A 28 4.62 4.07 -17.22
CA GLU A 28 5.51 3.59 -18.29
C GLU A 28 6.20 2.25 -17.94
N ALA A 29 6.62 2.08 -16.68
CA ALA A 29 7.47 0.96 -16.27
C ALA A 29 6.91 0.07 -15.14
N GLN A 30 5.94 0.56 -14.35
CA GLN A 30 5.45 -0.13 -13.14
C GLN A 30 4.01 -0.66 -13.31
N GLY A 31 3.48 -0.67 -14.54
CA GLY A 31 2.12 -1.12 -14.79
C GLY A 31 1.10 -0.05 -14.43
N TRP A 32 0.26 -0.29 -13.43
CA TRP A 32 -0.77 0.67 -13.01
C TRP A 32 -0.33 1.36 -11.72
N GLY A 33 -0.64 2.65 -11.59
CA GLY A 33 -0.28 3.49 -10.47
C GLY A 33 -1.49 4.29 -9.97
N VAL A 34 -1.31 5.03 -8.88
CA VAL A 34 -2.34 5.93 -8.33
C VAL A 34 -1.78 7.33 -8.25
N ARG A 35 -2.58 8.33 -8.59
CA ARG A 35 -2.27 9.74 -8.35
C ARG A 35 -3.50 10.48 -7.81
N SER A 36 -3.32 11.74 -7.44
CA SER A 36 -4.41 12.66 -7.11
C SER A 36 -4.50 13.82 -8.10
N LEU A 37 -5.72 14.26 -8.43
CA LEU A 37 -5.93 15.45 -9.26
C LEU A 37 -5.72 16.76 -8.49
N ASN A 38 -5.75 16.70 -7.17
CA ASN A 38 -5.58 17.85 -6.28
C ASN A 38 -4.29 17.71 -5.46
N SER A 39 -3.80 18.82 -4.91
CA SER A 39 -2.72 18.78 -3.94
C SER A 39 -3.17 18.08 -2.66
N ILE A 40 -2.23 17.37 -2.03
CA ILE A 40 -2.47 16.65 -0.78
C ILE A 40 -1.53 17.22 0.28
N PRO A 41 -2.05 17.77 1.39
CA PRO A 41 -1.21 18.21 2.51
C PRO A 41 -0.51 17.02 3.20
N SER A 42 0.69 17.25 3.73
CA SER A 42 1.39 16.28 4.59
C SER A 42 0.52 15.84 5.77
N GLY A 43 0.58 14.55 6.12
CA GLY A 43 -0.22 13.93 7.17
C GLY A 43 -1.66 13.57 6.76
N SER A 44 -2.09 13.90 5.54
CA SER A 44 -3.43 13.54 5.06
C SER A 44 -3.58 12.03 4.90
N PHE A 45 -4.72 11.50 5.32
CA PHE A 45 -5.11 10.12 5.03
C PHE A 45 -5.43 9.97 3.54
N ILE A 46 -4.89 8.93 2.92
CA ILE A 46 -5.09 8.62 1.50
C ILE A 46 -6.13 7.52 1.34
N CYS A 47 -5.78 6.31 1.77
CA CYS A 47 -6.63 5.14 1.71
C CYS A 47 -6.13 4.09 2.70
N GLU A 48 -7.01 3.15 3.02
CA GLU A 48 -6.62 1.88 3.63
C GLU A 48 -6.02 0.98 2.54
N TYR A 49 -5.03 0.16 2.89
CA TYR A 49 -4.69 -1.00 2.09
C TYR A 49 -5.61 -2.15 2.51
N ALA A 50 -6.66 -2.40 1.73
CA ALA A 50 -7.64 -3.44 2.02
C ALA A 50 -7.46 -4.64 1.07
N GLY A 51 -7.38 -5.84 1.64
CA GLY A 51 -7.26 -7.13 0.96
C GLY A 51 -7.70 -8.28 1.87
N GLU A 52 -7.56 -9.53 1.43
CA GLU A 52 -7.90 -10.71 2.23
C GLU A 52 -6.84 -10.94 3.32
N LEU A 53 -7.26 -10.95 4.59
CA LEU A 53 -6.43 -11.37 5.72
C LEU A 53 -6.31 -12.89 5.72
N LEU A 54 -5.12 -13.41 5.45
CA LEU A 54 -4.82 -14.84 5.56
C LEU A 54 -3.83 -15.14 6.68
N GLU A 55 -4.00 -16.30 7.28
CA GLU A 55 -3.01 -16.86 8.19
C GLU A 55 -1.71 -17.16 7.41
N GLU A 56 -0.56 -16.97 8.06
CA GLU A 56 0.78 -17.16 7.46
C GLU A 56 0.91 -18.48 6.69
N LYS A 57 0.38 -19.58 7.23
CA LYS A 57 0.39 -20.90 6.56
C LYS A 57 -0.45 -20.93 5.28
N GLU A 58 -1.61 -20.27 5.29
CA GLU A 58 -2.49 -20.19 4.14
C GLU A 58 -1.94 -19.21 3.09
N ALA A 59 -1.34 -18.11 3.55
CA ALA A 59 -0.56 -17.21 2.71
C ALA A 59 0.58 -17.97 2.01
N GLU A 60 1.42 -18.70 2.75
CA GLU A 60 2.49 -19.55 2.20
C GLU A 60 1.95 -20.60 1.22
N ARG A 61 0.82 -21.26 1.54
CA ARG A 61 0.19 -22.26 0.67
C ARG A 61 -0.30 -21.66 -0.66
N ARG A 62 -0.89 -20.46 -0.63
CA ARG A 62 -1.29 -19.71 -1.83
C ARG A 62 -0.10 -19.06 -2.55
N THR A 63 1.02 -18.86 -1.85
CA THR A 63 2.29 -18.31 -2.41
C THR A 63 2.95 -19.23 -3.45
N SER A 64 2.44 -20.45 -3.66
CA SER A 64 2.76 -21.26 -4.85
C SER A 64 2.58 -20.50 -6.17
N ASN A 65 1.77 -19.43 -6.19
CA ASN A 65 1.45 -18.61 -7.36
C ASN A 65 1.70 -17.09 -7.14
N ASP A 66 2.80 -16.68 -6.48
CA ASP A 66 3.27 -15.28 -6.50
C ASP A 66 2.39 -14.21 -5.80
N GLU A 67 1.38 -14.60 -5.02
CA GLU A 67 0.26 -13.69 -4.73
C GLU A 67 0.20 -13.02 -3.35
N TYR A 68 1.08 -13.33 -2.40
CA TYR A 68 0.84 -12.90 -1.02
C TYR A 68 1.49 -11.61 -0.53
N LEU A 69 2.20 -10.87 -1.36
CA LEU A 69 2.82 -9.63 -0.91
C LEU A 69 2.68 -8.59 -2.01
N PHE A 70 1.83 -7.59 -1.82
CA PHE A 70 1.83 -6.28 -2.48
C PHE A 70 2.14 -6.22 -4.01
N ASP A 71 1.93 -7.29 -4.79
CA ASP A 71 2.41 -7.34 -6.18
C ASP A 71 1.35 -6.82 -7.14
N VAL A 72 1.32 -5.49 -7.22
CA VAL A 72 0.73 -4.73 -8.32
C VAL A 72 1.61 -4.97 -9.55
N GLY A 73 1.36 -6.02 -10.33
CA GLY A 73 2.25 -6.26 -11.46
C GLY A 73 1.77 -7.21 -12.53
N ASN A 74 1.62 -8.49 -12.21
CA ASN A 74 1.74 -9.50 -13.27
C ASN A 74 0.54 -10.44 -13.47
N ASN A 75 -0.38 -10.58 -12.50
CA ASN A 75 -1.59 -11.38 -12.68
C ASN A 75 -2.82 -10.64 -12.16
N TYR A 76 -3.60 -10.07 -13.07
CA TYR A 76 -4.84 -9.36 -12.76
C TYR A 76 -6.01 -10.28 -12.37
N ASN A 77 -5.86 -11.59 -12.56
CA ASN A 77 -6.98 -12.51 -12.65
C ASN A 77 -7.24 -13.38 -11.41
N ASP A 78 -6.40 -13.32 -10.38
CA ASP A 78 -6.40 -14.36 -9.33
C ASP A 78 -6.49 -13.78 -7.88
N VAL A 79 -6.58 -12.44 -7.75
CA VAL A 79 -6.96 -11.76 -6.49
C VAL A 79 -8.40 -11.24 -6.56
N GLU A 80 -9.33 -11.96 -5.93
CA GLU A 80 -10.77 -11.63 -5.95
C GLU A 80 -11.15 -10.33 -5.21
N TYR A 81 -10.34 -9.87 -4.24
CA TYR A 81 -10.70 -8.75 -3.36
C TYR A 81 -9.56 -7.73 -3.17
N GLY A 82 -9.85 -6.44 -3.40
CA GLY A 82 -8.92 -5.35 -3.08
C GLY A 82 -9.49 -3.97 -3.42
N ASN A 83 -8.95 -2.93 -2.79
CA ASN A 83 -9.33 -1.53 -3.06
C ASN A 83 -8.25 -0.77 -3.85
N VAL A 84 -8.39 0.56 -4.00
CA VAL A 84 -7.41 1.41 -4.72
C VAL A 84 -5.97 1.30 -4.18
N GLY A 85 -5.79 0.95 -2.91
CA GLY A 85 -4.48 0.74 -2.29
C GLY A 85 -3.64 -0.32 -3.02
N ARG A 86 -4.27 -1.28 -3.68
CA ARG A 86 -3.62 -2.31 -4.49
C ARG A 86 -2.97 -1.79 -5.77
N PHE A 87 -3.09 -0.51 -6.10
CA PHE A 87 -2.45 0.08 -7.28
C PHE A 87 -1.36 1.09 -6.90
N VAL A 88 -1.13 1.32 -5.61
CA VAL A 88 -0.12 2.27 -5.14
C VAL A 88 1.26 1.62 -5.29
N ASN A 89 2.11 2.19 -6.13
CA ASN A 89 3.39 1.60 -6.48
C ASN A 89 4.48 1.79 -5.43
N HIS A 90 5.56 1.03 -5.60
CA HIS A 90 6.79 1.20 -4.84
C HIS A 90 7.61 2.41 -5.31
N SER A 91 8.19 3.14 -4.36
CA SER A 91 9.36 4.00 -4.59
C SER A 91 10.40 3.86 -3.47
N CYS A 92 11.68 3.97 -3.83
CA CYS A 92 12.78 4.08 -2.86
C CYS A 92 12.81 5.46 -2.18
N SER A 93 12.14 6.47 -2.78
CA SER A 93 11.90 7.79 -2.19
C SER A 93 10.40 8.09 -2.24
N PRO A 94 9.61 7.43 -1.39
CA PRO A 94 8.16 7.52 -1.43
C PRO A 94 7.63 8.82 -0.85
N ASN A 95 6.43 9.21 -1.29
CA ASN A 95 5.68 10.33 -0.72
C ASN A 95 4.55 9.88 0.24
N LEU A 96 4.35 8.57 0.41
CA LEU A 96 3.45 7.98 1.39
C LEU A 96 4.19 7.10 2.40
N TYR A 97 3.59 6.92 3.58
CA TYR A 97 3.98 5.91 4.55
C TYR A 97 2.77 5.11 5.04
N ALA A 98 3.02 3.86 5.45
CA ALA A 98 2.02 2.98 6.03
C ALA A 98 2.00 3.10 7.56
N GLN A 99 0.80 3.14 8.13
CA GLN A 99 0.58 3.24 9.57
C GLN A 99 -0.44 2.19 10.00
N ASN A 100 -0.09 1.39 11.00
CA ASN A 100 -1.01 0.46 11.65
C ASN A 100 -2.00 1.24 12.52
N VAL A 101 -3.29 0.99 12.34
CA VAL A 101 -4.39 1.64 13.07
C VAL A 101 -5.36 0.57 13.60
N LEU A 102 -5.84 0.75 14.83
CA LEU A 102 -6.88 -0.06 15.45
C LEU A 102 -8.03 0.86 15.84
N TYR A 103 -9.26 0.55 15.43
CA TYR A 103 -10.42 1.39 15.77
C TYR A 103 -11.72 0.63 16.00
N ASP A 104 -11.90 -0.55 15.41
CA ASP A 104 -13.08 -1.40 15.52
C ASP A 104 -12.83 -2.68 16.34
N HIS A 105 -11.57 -3.05 16.57
CA HIS A 105 -11.13 -4.10 17.47
C HIS A 105 -9.81 -3.75 18.18
N GLU A 106 -9.41 -4.56 19.17
CA GLU A 106 -8.19 -4.37 19.95
C GLU A 106 -7.07 -5.39 19.62
N ASP A 107 -7.32 -6.34 18.71
CA ASP A 107 -6.32 -7.33 18.31
C ASP A 107 -5.17 -6.71 17.51
N LYS A 108 -4.03 -6.53 18.17
CA LYS A 108 -2.80 -5.96 17.59
C LYS A 108 -2.18 -6.82 16.49
N ARG A 109 -2.63 -8.06 16.31
CA ARG A 109 -2.16 -8.95 15.25
C ARG A 109 -2.82 -8.66 13.90
N MET A 110 -3.95 -7.95 13.90
CA MET A 110 -4.71 -7.63 12.70
C MET A 110 -4.94 -6.13 12.54
N PRO A 111 -3.89 -5.28 12.55
CA PRO A 111 -4.11 -3.84 12.39
C PRO A 111 -4.62 -3.51 10.99
N HIS A 112 -5.42 -2.45 10.87
CA HIS A 112 -5.66 -1.83 9.58
C HIS A 112 -4.39 -1.12 9.10
N ILE A 113 -3.98 -1.37 7.85
CA ILE A 113 -2.84 -0.71 7.24
C ILE A 113 -3.34 0.53 6.51
N MET A 114 -3.06 1.70 7.06
CA MET A 114 -3.53 2.98 6.53
C MET A 114 -2.37 3.74 5.85
N LEU A 115 -2.59 4.25 4.65
CA LEU A 115 -1.61 5.07 3.93
C LEU A 115 -1.84 6.56 4.18
N PHE A 116 -0.77 7.26 4.54
CA PHE A 116 -0.77 8.70 4.80
C PHE A 116 0.31 9.41 3.99
N ALA A 117 0.06 10.67 3.62
CA ALA A 117 1.04 11.51 2.97
C ALA A 117 2.21 11.83 3.92
N ALA A 118 3.43 11.50 3.50
CA ALA A 118 4.66 11.86 4.22
C ALA A 118 5.00 13.35 4.06
N GLU A 119 4.59 13.93 2.94
CA GLU A 119 4.94 15.30 2.53
C GLU A 119 3.75 15.99 1.85
N ASN A 120 3.91 17.26 1.50
CA ASN A 120 2.93 17.94 0.64
C ASN A 120 3.11 17.42 -0.78
N ILE A 121 2.06 16.80 -1.34
CA ILE A 121 2.09 16.17 -2.66
C ILE A 121 1.39 17.10 -3.67
N PRO A 122 2.10 17.58 -4.70
CA PRO A 122 1.53 18.30 -5.83
C PRO A 122 0.45 17.51 -6.58
N PRO A 123 -0.49 18.19 -7.27
CA PRO A 123 -1.39 17.56 -8.21
C PRO A 123 -0.64 16.71 -9.24
N LEU A 124 -1.25 15.60 -9.63
CA LEU A 124 -0.81 14.67 -10.67
C LEU A 124 0.50 13.91 -10.39
N GLN A 125 1.17 14.15 -9.26
CA GLN A 125 2.29 13.32 -8.82
C GLN A 125 1.78 11.94 -8.42
N GLU A 126 2.51 10.90 -8.84
CA GLU A 126 2.20 9.53 -8.47
C GLU A 126 2.38 9.32 -6.96
N LEU A 127 1.44 8.61 -6.35
CA LEU A 127 1.46 8.21 -4.96
C LEU A 127 2.22 6.89 -4.84
N THR A 128 3.24 6.88 -3.97
CA THR A 128 4.11 5.70 -3.79
C THR A 128 4.47 5.52 -2.33
N TYR A 129 4.67 4.27 -1.90
CA TYR A 129 5.18 3.93 -0.57
C TYR A 129 6.34 2.93 -0.65
N HIS A 130 7.11 2.80 0.42
CA HIS A 130 8.17 1.81 0.49
C HIS A 130 7.58 0.43 0.79
N TYR A 131 7.79 -0.56 -0.07
CA TYR A 131 7.21 -1.91 0.08
C TYR A 131 7.88 -2.73 1.17
N ASN A 132 9.04 -2.29 1.67
CA ASN A 132 9.79 -2.93 2.77
C ASN A 132 10.17 -4.40 2.50
N TYR A 133 10.29 -4.79 1.24
CA TYR A 133 10.92 -6.07 0.91
C TYR A 133 12.38 -6.09 1.34
N VAL A 134 12.78 -7.23 1.89
CA VAL A 134 14.17 -7.50 2.21
C VAL A 134 14.80 -8.26 1.05
N ILE A 135 15.89 -7.70 0.52
CA ILE A 135 16.63 -8.29 -0.59
C ILE A 135 17.06 -9.72 -0.24
N ASP A 136 16.90 -10.62 -1.21
CA ASP A 136 17.30 -12.02 -1.11
C ASP A 136 16.52 -12.83 -0.03
N GLN A 137 15.38 -12.33 0.44
CA GLN A 137 14.46 -13.03 1.37
C GLN A 137 13.09 -13.35 0.77
N VAL A 138 12.90 -13.13 -0.53
CA VAL A 138 11.70 -13.56 -1.27
C VAL A 138 12.05 -14.85 -2.01
N TYR A 139 11.28 -15.91 -1.78
CA TYR A 139 11.52 -17.23 -2.35
C TYR A 139 10.38 -17.68 -3.26
N ASP A 140 10.69 -18.48 -4.27
CA ASP A 140 9.68 -19.18 -5.07
C ASP A 140 9.22 -20.47 -4.38
N SER A 141 8.23 -21.15 -4.98
CA SER A 141 7.70 -22.43 -4.48
C SER A 141 8.72 -23.57 -4.44
N SER A 142 9.86 -23.42 -5.13
CA SER A 142 10.98 -24.36 -5.13
C SER A 142 12.10 -23.97 -4.16
N GLY A 143 11.95 -22.87 -3.42
CA GLY A 143 12.93 -22.35 -2.46
C GLY A 143 14.06 -21.52 -3.06
N ASN A 144 13.98 -21.11 -4.34
CA ASN A 144 14.98 -20.23 -4.94
C ASN A 144 14.68 -18.77 -4.62
N ILE A 145 15.73 -17.96 -4.47
CA ILE A 145 15.60 -16.51 -4.27
C ILE A 145 15.03 -15.86 -5.54
N LYS A 146 13.86 -15.23 -5.42
CA LYS A 146 13.26 -14.39 -6.46
C LYS A 146 13.94 -13.04 -6.49
N LYS A 147 14.09 -12.50 -7.70
CA LYS A 147 14.66 -11.18 -7.93
C LYS A 147 13.75 -10.35 -8.82
N LYS A 148 13.49 -9.10 -8.45
CA LYS A 148 12.73 -8.15 -9.27
C LYS A 148 13.43 -6.80 -9.24
N SER A 149 13.70 -6.25 -10.42
CA SER A 149 14.32 -4.92 -10.54
C SER A 149 13.35 -3.82 -10.09
N CYS A 150 13.88 -2.76 -9.49
CA CYS A 150 13.11 -1.58 -9.14
C CYS A 150 13.15 -0.56 -10.30
N PHE A 151 11.98 -0.03 -10.66
CA PHE A 151 11.83 0.96 -11.74
C PHE A 151 11.21 2.28 -11.25
N CYS A 152 11.39 2.63 -9.97
CA CYS A 152 10.76 3.81 -9.36
C CYS A 152 11.31 5.16 -9.82
N GLY A 153 12.44 5.18 -10.55
CA GLY A 153 13.04 6.41 -11.07
C GLY A 153 13.71 7.33 -10.04
N SER A 154 13.71 6.98 -8.75
CA SER A 154 14.41 7.76 -7.71
C SER A 154 15.94 7.77 -7.92
N SER A 155 16.58 8.89 -7.58
CA SER A 155 18.05 9.00 -7.52
C SER A 155 18.68 8.09 -6.46
N GLU A 156 17.93 7.80 -5.39
CA GLU A 156 18.35 6.94 -4.27
C GLU A 156 17.93 5.47 -4.48
N CYS A 157 17.58 5.09 -5.72
CA CYS A 157 17.10 3.75 -6.02
C CYS A 157 18.20 2.69 -5.80
N THR A 158 17.87 1.63 -5.07
CA THR A 158 18.77 0.49 -4.83
C THR A 158 18.82 -0.50 -6.01
N GLY A 159 18.03 -0.26 -7.06
CA GLY A 159 17.95 -1.08 -8.28
C GLY A 159 17.16 -2.38 -8.15
N ARG A 160 16.81 -2.81 -6.93
CA ARG A 160 16.04 -4.04 -6.68
C ARG A 160 14.84 -3.79 -5.78
N LEU A 161 13.71 -4.37 -6.16
CA LEU A 161 12.50 -4.43 -5.35
C LEU A 161 12.58 -5.61 -4.37
N TYR A 162 13.01 -6.79 -4.84
CA TYR A 162 13.40 -7.95 -4.03
C TYR A 162 14.48 -8.78 -4.72
#